data_AF-A0A1V5BFR3-F1
#
_entry.id   AF-A0A1V5BFR3-F1
#
_cell.length_a   1.000
_cell.length_b   1.000
_cell.length_c   1.000
_cell.angle_alpha   90.00
_cell.angle_beta   90.00
_cell.angle_gamma   90.00
#
_symmetry.space_group_name_H-M   'P 1'
#
loop_
_entity.id
_entity.type
_entity.pdbx_description
1 polymer ?
#
loop_
_entity_poly.entity_id
_entity_poly.type
_entity_poly.pdbx_seq_one_letter_code
_entity_poly.pdbx_strand_id
1 'polypeptide(L)'
;MGRRGPACSICEHPQLEEINRMIAEQEKLTDISQKFAVSYDALLRHKSNCIITALSATPNTKDVITGDNLLSQLQAVREKTLSLLDKAEQAADTRVYGAPVAYLREVREQIKLLAELEGKISSQPQITIINHPEWIELRTVIIQALDDFPEAKGAVINAIRNR
;
A
#
# COMPACT_ATOMS: atom_id res chain seq x y z
N MET A 1 33.78 17.47 13.03
CA MET A 1 33.01 16.60 13.94
C MET A 1 31.60 17.19 14.07
N GLY A 2 30.61 16.61 13.39
CA GLY A 2 29.22 17.09 13.44
C GLY A 2 28.60 16.78 14.80
N ARG A 3 28.04 17.78 15.47
CA ARG A 3 27.33 17.62 16.75
C ARG A 3 26.16 16.66 16.53
N ARG A 4 26.17 15.48 17.16
CA ARG A 4 24.95 14.67 17.32
C ARG A 4 23.96 15.53 18.11
N GLY A 5 22.78 15.75 17.54
CA GLY A 5 21.68 16.41 18.26
C GLY A 5 21.32 15.62 19.53
N PRO A 6 20.59 16.23 20.47
CA PRO A 6 20.18 15.57 21.70
C PRO A 6 19.44 14.25 21.39
N ALA A 7 19.69 13.22 22.21
CA ALA A 7 18.99 11.96 22.13
C ALA A 7 17.47 12.22 22.21
N CYS A 8 16.70 11.51 21.38
CA CYS A 8 15.26 11.68 21.35
C CYS A 8 14.66 11.18 22.67
N SER A 9 14.06 12.07 23.46
CA SER A 9 13.47 11.73 24.76
C SER A 9 12.31 10.74 24.66
N ILE A 10 11.67 10.62 23.49
CA ILE A 10 10.61 9.64 23.25
C ILE A 10 11.21 8.23 23.06
N CYS A 11 12.38 8.12 22.41
CA CYS A 11 13.07 6.83 22.25
C CYS A 11 13.52 6.22 23.58
N GLU A 12 13.72 7.04 24.61
CA GLU A 12 14.08 6.60 25.96
C GLU A 12 12.84 6.41 26.87
N HIS A 13 11.63 6.61 26.34
CA HIS A 13 10.41 6.50 27.12
C HIS A 13 10.09 5.03 27.44
N PRO A 14 9.71 4.68 28.69
CA PRO A 14 9.39 3.29 29.07
C PRO A 14 8.25 2.65 28.26
N GLN A 15 7.34 3.47 27.73
CA GLN A 15 6.21 3.04 26.90
C GLN A 15 6.40 3.38 25.41
N LEU A 16 7.64 3.37 24.92
CA LEU A 16 7.97 3.68 23.52
C LEU A 16 7.12 2.88 22.53
N GLU A 17 6.98 1.57 22.74
CA GLU A 17 6.21 0.69 21.84
C GLU A 17 4.74 1.11 21.71
N GLU A 18 4.13 1.49 22.82
CA GLU A 18 2.75 1.97 22.87
C GLU A 18 2.59 3.32 22.15
N ILE A 19 3.52 4.24 22.38
CA ILE A 19 3.55 5.56 21.71
C ILE A 19 3.73 5.37 20.20
N ASN A 20 4.65 4.49 19.78
CA ASN A 20 4.87 4.19 18.37
C ASN A 20 3.64 3.57 17.73
N ARG A 21 2.94 2.65 18.43
CA ARG A 21 1.70 2.04 17.94
C ARG A 21 0.61 3.08 17.72
N MET A 22 0.35 3.94 18.71
CA MET A 22 -0.67 5.00 18.57
C MET A 22 -0.33 6.01 17.47
N ILE A 23 0.95 6.31 17.26
CA ILE A 23 1.39 7.14 16.13
C ILE A 23 1.16 6.43 14.79
N ALA A 24 1.41 5.11 14.72
CA ALA A 24 1.16 4.30 13.54
C ALA A 24 -0.35 4.17 13.21
N GLU A 25 -1.19 4.11 14.23
CA GLU A 25 -2.67 4.13 14.13
C GLU A 25 -3.23 5.52 13.79
N GLN A 26 -2.36 6.50 13.53
CA GLN A 26 -2.69 7.89 13.19
C GLN A 26 -3.53 8.62 14.25
N GLU A 27 -3.41 8.22 15.52
CA GLU A 27 -4.03 8.96 16.62
C GLU A 27 -3.47 10.39 16.71
N LYS A 28 -4.30 11.31 17.21
CA LYS A 28 -3.90 12.72 17.32
C LYS A 28 -2.73 12.85 18.28
N LEU A 29 -1.65 13.49 17.84
CA LEU A 29 -0.46 13.73 18.65
C LEU A 29 -0.76 14.53 19.93
N THR A 30 -1.83 15.33 19.94
CA THR A 30 -2.34 16.02 21.13
C THR A 30 -2.83 15.05 22.20
N ASP A 31 -3.52 13.99 21.78
CA ASP A 31 -4.15 13.02 22.68
C ASP A 31 -3.06 12.09 23.24
N ILE A 32 -2.08 11.72 22.39
CA ILE A 32 -0.87 10.99 22.81
C ILE A 32 -0.04 11.83 23.78
N SER A 33 0.15 13.13 23.50
CA SER A 33 0.87 14.06 24.39
C SER A 33 0.24 14.09 25.78
N GLN A 34 -1.09 14.18 25.86
CA GLN A 34 -1.82 14.18 27.13
C GLN A 34 -1.75 12.82 27.82
N LYS A 35 -1.92 11.72 27.08
CA LYS A 35 -1.96 10.34 27.61
C LYS A 35 -0.64 9.92 28.24
N PHE A 36 0.49 10.26 27.62
CA PHE A 36 1.83 9.88 28.12
C PHE A 36 2.58 11.02 28.81
N ALA A 37 1.94 12.18 29.00
CA ALA A 37 2.56 13.38 29.58
C ALA A 37 3.90 13.76 28.90
N VAL A 38 3.97 13.60 27.57
CA VAL A 38 5.13 13.94 26.76
C VAL A 38 4.84 15.20 25.93
N SER A 39 5.89 15.96 25.61
CA SER A 39 5.74 17.17 24.79
C SER A 39 5.30 16.84 23.37
N TYR A 40 4.30 17.57 22.87
CA TYR A 40 3.87 17.52 21.47
C TYR A 40 5.04 17.71 20.49
N ASP A 41 5.93 18.69 20.74
CA ASP A 41 7.08 18.95 19.88
C ASP A 41 8.13 17.83 19.92
N ALA A 42 8.18 17.08 21.03
CA ALA A 42 9.00 15.87 21.11
C ALA A 42 8.39 14.73 20.29
N LEU A 43 7.07 14.53 20.36
CA LEU A 43 6.35 13.55 19.53
C LEU A 43 6.45 13.86 18.05
N LEU A 44 6.33 15.13 17.66
CA LEU A 44 6.44 15.56 16.26
C LEU A 44 7.85 15.26 15.71
N ARG A 45 8.89 15.63 16.46
CA ARG A 45 10.28 15.33 16.09
C ARG A 45 10.57 13.82 16.06
N HIS A 46 10.00 13.05 16.99
CA HIS A 46 10.13 11.59 17.03
C HIS A 46 9.46 10.92 15.82
N LYS A 47 8.24 11.35 15.49
CA LYS A 47 7.50 10.88 14.30
C LYS A 47 8.30 11.13 13.03
N SER A 48 8.82 12.36 12.85
CA SER A 48 9.54 12.75 11.64
C SER A 48 10.94 12.14 11.52
N ASN A 49 11.71 12.05 12.63
CA ASN A 49 13.14 11.72 12.57
C ASN A 49 13.48 10.30 13.03
N CYS A 50 12.62 9.64 13.81
CA CYS A 50 12.93 8.34 14.41
C CYS A 50 12.04 7.26 13.83
N ILE A 51 10.72 7.49 13.78
CA ILE A 51 9.75 6.50 13.30
C ILE A 51 9.89 6.29 11.78
N ILE A 52 9.92 7.38 11.00
CA ILE A 52 10.10 7.29 9.53
C ILE A 52 11.43 6.59 9.20
N THR A 53 12.50 6.90 9.92
CA THR A 53 13.82 6.29 9.68
C THR A 53 13.87 4.81 10.09
N ALA A 54 13.25 4.43 11.20
CA ALA A 54 13.18 3.03 11.66
C ALA A 54 12.32 2.18 10.73
N LEU A 55 11.19 2.70 10.27
CA LEU A 55 10.32 1.98 9.33
C LEU A 55 10.91 1.90 7.90
N SER A 56 11.80 2.82 7.54
CA SER A 56 12.56 2.77 6.28
C SER A 56 13.66 1.70 6.28
N ALA A 57 13.99 1.12 7.43
CA ALA A 57 15.04 0.10 7.56
C ALA A 57 14.51 -1.34 7.40
N THR A 58 13.19 -1.54 7.47
CA THR A 58 12.53 -2.85 7.30
C THR A 58 11.96 -3.01 5.87
N PRO A 59 12.31 -4.08 5.13
CA PRO A 59 11.88 -4.27 3.73
C PRO A 59 10.36 -4.25 3.53
N ASN A 60 9.59 -4.85 4.46
CA ASN A 60 8.14 -5.00 4.34
C ASN A 60 7.32 -3.74 4.69
N THR A 61 7.94 -2.70 5.27
CA THR A 61 7.22 -1.49 5.73
C THR A 61 7.43 -0.30 4.82
N LYS A 62 8.43 -0.35 3.93
CA LYS A 62 8.53 0.60 2.81
C LYS A 62 7.27 0.55 1.94
N ASP A 63 6.72 -0.64 1.70
CA ASP A 63 5.53 -0.82 0.88
C ASP A 63 4.25 -0.31 1.57
N VAL A 64 4.11 -0.54 2.88
CA VAL A 64 2.95 -0.07 3.67
C VAL A 64 2.94 1.45 3.82
N ILE A 65 4.08 2.07 4.13
CA ILE A 65 4.18 3.53 4.30
C ILE A 65 4.09 4.25 2.97
N THR A 66 4.57 3.64 1.88
CA THR A 66 4.38 4.18 0.54
C THR A 66 2.93 4.02 0.08
N GLY A 67 2.26 2.91 0.43
CA GLY A 67 0.86 2.65 0.12
C GLY A 67 -0.11 3.62 0.81
N ASP A 68 0.02 3.82 2.12
CA ASP A 68 -0.82 4.76 2.88
C ASP A 68 -0.57 6.21 2.46
N ASN A 69 0.67 6.54 2.11
CA ASN A 69 1.03 7.84 1.54
C ASN A 69 0.41 8.03 0.14
N LEU A 70 0.45 7.00 -0.71
CA LEU A 70 -0.14 7.06 -2.05
C LEU A 70 -1.67 7.18 -1.99
N LEU A 71 -2.31 6.45 -1.07
CA LEU A 71 -3.75 6.55 -0.81
C LEU A 71 -4.13 7.97 -0.38
N SER A 72 -3.40 8.55 0.57
CA SER A 72 -3.62 9.91 1.07
C SER A 72 -3.41 10.96 -0.04
N GLN A 73 -2.37 10.80 -0.86
CA GLN A 73 -2.13 11.68 -2.02
C GLN A 73 -3.24 11.57 -3.05
N LEU A 74 -3.72 10.36 -3.35
CA LEU A 74 -4.79 10.13 -4.32
C LEU A 74 -6.13 10.72 -3.83
N GLN A 75 -6.42 10.62 -2.53
CA GLN A 75 -7.57 11.29 -1.91
C GLN A 75 -7.47 12.82 -2.01
N ALA A 76 -6.30 13.41 -1.68
CA ALA A 76 -6.08 14.85 -1.79
C ALA A 76 -6.22 15.37 -3.23
N VAL A 77 -5.72 14.60 -4.21
CA VAL A 77 -5.89 14.94 -5.63
C VAL A 77 -7.36 14.85 -6.03
N ARG A 78 -8.10 13.83 -5.58
CA ARG A 78 -9.54 13.70 -5.84
C ARG A 78 -10.33 14.89 -5.30
N GLU A 79 -10.11 15.28 -4.05
CA GLU A 79 -10.80 16.42 -3.43
C GLU A 79 -10.57 17.69 -4.26
N LYS A 80 -9.33 17.91 -4.71
CA LYS A 80 -8.99 19.01 -5.59
C LYS A 80 -9.69 18.91 -6.96
N THR A 81 -9.75 17.73 -7.57
CA THR A 81 -10.46 17.50 -8.82
C THR A 81 -11.95 17.80 -8.68
N LEU A 82 -12.59 17.38 -7.58
CA LEU A 82 -14.00 17.66 -7.30
C LEU A 82 -14.25 19.16 -7.07
N SER A 83 -13.35 19.85 -6.36
CA SER A 83 -13.44 21.30 -6.20
C SER A 83 -13.31 22.05 -7.54
N LEU A 84 -12.46 21.57 -8.44
CA LEU A 84 -12.33 22.15 -9.79
C LEU A 84 -13.54 21.82 -10.67
N LEU A 85 -14.12 20.63 -10.54
CA LEU A 85 -15.36 20.27 -11.20
C LEU A 85 -16.49 21.20 -10.79
N ASP A 86 -16.68 21.43 -9.49
CA ASP A 86 -17.72 22.34 -8.97
C ASP A 86 -17.55 23.77 -9.53
N LYS A 87 -16.30 24.26 -9.56
CA LYS A 87 -15.98 25.55 -10.21
C LYS A 87 -16.26 25.55 -11.72
N ALA A 88 -16.00 24.45 -12.41
CA ALA A 88 -16.26 24.32 -13.84
C ALA A 88 -17.76 24.22 -14.15
N GLU A 89 -18.55 23.58 -13.29
CA GLU A 89 -20.01 23.49 -13.40
C GLU A 89 -20.70 24.84 -13.12
N GLN A 90 -20.16 25.61 -12.17
CA GLN A 90 -20.64 26.96 -11.87
C GLN A 90 -20.19 28.02 -12.89
N ALA A 91 -19.16 27.71 -13.69
CA ALA A 91 -18.65 28.64 -14.68
C ALA A 91 -19.58 28.75 -15.89
N ALA A 92 -20.01 29.97 -16.20
CA ALA A 92 -20.77 30.25 -17.41
C ALA A 92 -19.94 30.09 -18.70
N ASP A 93 -18.60 30.21 -18.61
CA ASP A 93 -17.67 30.00 -19.72
C ASP A 93 -16.68 28.86 -19.39
N THR A 94 -16.81 27.78 -20.15
CA THR A 94 -15.94 26.59 -20.06
C THR A 94 -14.51 26.87 -20.55
N ARG A 95 -14.19 28.04 -21.08
CA ARG A 95 -12.79 28.42 -21.39
C ARG A 95 -11.94 28.68 -20.16
N VAL A 96 -12.56 29.04 -19.03
CA VAL A 96 -11.82 29.37 -17.79
C VAL A 96 -11.42 28.10 -17.04
N TYR A 97 -12.32 27.13 -16.95
CA TYR A 97 -12.11 25.90 -16.18
C TYR A 97 -12.11 24.64 -17.03
N GLY A 98 -12.27 24.72 -18.36
CA GLY A 98 -12.44 23.54 -19.21
C GLY A 98 -13.86 22.95 -19.11
N ALA A 99 -14.06 21.83 -19.81
CA ALA A 99 -15.34 21.12 -19.80
C ALA A 99 -15.48 20.24 -18.53
N PRO A 100 -16.61 20.31 -17.80
CA PRO A 100 -16.88 19.45 -16.63
C PRO A 100 -16.65 17.95 -16.86
N VAL A 101 -16.93 17.48 -18.08
CA VAL A 101 -16.73 16.07 -18.48
C VAL A 101 -15.30 15.57 -18.34
N ALA A 102 -14.29 16.46 -18.49
CA ALA A 102 -12.90 16.10 -18.33
C ALA A 102 -12.59 15.71 -16.88
N TYR A 103 -13.09 16.49 -15.91
CA TYR A 103 -12.92 16.21 -14.48
C TYR A 103 -13.65 14.93 -14.05
N LEU A 104 -14.87 14.70 -14.55
CA LEU A 104 -15.61 13.48 -14.27
C LEU A 104 -14.85 12.22 -14.74
N ARG A 105 -14.15 12.30 -15.88
CA ARG A 105 -13.30 11.22 -16.37
C ARG A 105 -12.11 10.95 -15.44
N GLU A 106 -11.44 12.01 -14.97
CA GLU A 106 -10.34 11.87 -14.01
C GLU A 106 -10.81 11.30 -12.67
N VAL A 107 -11.96 11.75 -12.14
CA VAL A 107 -12.55 11.19 -10.91
C VAL A 107 -12.87 9.71 -11.07
N ARG A 108 -13.43 9.29 -12.22
CA ARG A 108 -13.69 7.87 -12.50
C ARG A 108 -12.40 7.04 -12.47
N GLU A 109 -11.32 7.53 -13.07
CA GLU A 109 -10.04 6.83 -13.06
C GLU A 109 -9.46 6.74 -11.64
N GLN A 110 -9.55 7.81 -10.86
CA GLN A 110 -9.14 7.78 -9.45
C GLN A 110 -9.98 6.80 -8.61
N ILE A 111 -11.28 6.63 -8.90
CA ILE A 111 -12.13 5.61 -8.23
C ILE A 111 -11.65 4.21 -8.55
N LYS A 112 -11.32 3.96 -9.81
CA LYS A 112 -10.75 2.69 -10.24
C LYS A 112 -9.44 2.41 -9.49
N LEU A 113 -8.49 3.35 -9.51
CA LEU A 113 -7.21 3.21 -8.81
C LEU A 113 -7.36 2.96 -7.31
N LEU A 114 -8.29 3.65 -6.63
CA LEU A 114 -8.57 3.37 -5.21
C LEU A 114 -9.09 1.95 -5.00
N ALA A 115 -10.02 1.50 -5.84
CA ALA A 115 -10.58 0.16 -5.72
C ALA A 115 -9.55 -0.94 -6.04
N GLU A 116 -8.59 -0.67 -6.92
CA GLU A 116 -7.44 -1.55 -7.19
C GLU A 116 -6.46 -1.57 -6.00
N LEU A 117 -6.11 -0.42 -5.43
CA LEU A 117 -5.24 -0.30 -4.24
C LEU A 117 -5.84 -0.97 -2.99
N GLU A 118 -7.16 -0.86 -2.80
CA GLU A 118 -7.89 -1.51 -1.72
C GLU A 118 -8.12 -3.01 -1.96
N GLY A 119 -7.68 -3.55 -3.11
CA GLY A 119 -7.88 -4.96 -3.49
C GLY A 119 -9.35 -5.33 -3.75
N LYS A 120 -10.25 -4.35 -3.87
CA LYS A 120 -11.69 -4.55 -4.17
C LYS A 120 -11.93 -4.90 -5.63
N ILE A 121 -11.01 -4.53 -6.50
CA ILE A 121 -10.97 -4.93 -7.91
C ILE A 121 -9.64 -5.65 -8.11
N SER A 122 -9.70 -6.89 -8.62
CA SER A 122 -8.48 -7.65 -8.89
C SER A 122 -7.81 -7.09 -10.15
N SER A 123 -6.72 -6.34 -9.99
CA SER A 123 -5.82 -5.93 -11.09
C SER A 123 -4.79 -7.00 -11.45
N GLN A 124 -4.80 -8.13 -10.75
CA GLN A 124 -3.90 -9.22 -11.12
C GLN A 124 -4.34 -9.78 -12.47
N PRO A 125 -3.46 -9.86 -13.48
CA PRO A 125 -3.75 -10.67 -14.63
C PRO A 125 -4.02 -12.07 -14.08
N GLN A 126 -5.23 -12.58 -14.31
CA GLN A 126 -5.52 -13.99 -14.07
C GLN A 126 -4.62 -14.76 -15.04
N ILE A 127 -3.43 -15.15 -14.58
CA ILE A 127 -2.55 -16.00 -15.36
C ILE A 127 -3.26 -17.35 -15.40
N THR A 128 -3.98 -17.61 -16.48
CA THR A 128 -4.50 -18.93 -16.79
C THR A 128 -3.31 -19.82 -17.14
N ILE A 129 -2.60 -20.32 -16.12
CA ILE A 129 -1.43 -21.22 -16.22
C ILE A 129 -1.79 -22.50 -17.03
N ILE A 130 -3.07 -22.81 -17.16
CA ILE A 130 -3.61 -24.00 -17.82
C ILE A 130 -3.24 -24.06 -19.32
N ASN A 131 -3.00 -22.91 -19.97
CA ASN A 131 -2.67 -22.85 -21.40
C ASN A 131 -1.20 -22.49 -21.70
N HIS A 132 -0.31 -22.47 -20.69
CA HIS A 132 1.10 -22.15 -20.93
C HIS A 132 1.84 -23.37 -21.51
N PRO A 133 2.49 -23.29 -22.69
CA PRO A 133 3.21 -24.42 -23.29
C PRO A 133 4.31 -24.98 -22.38
N GLU A 134 4.95 -24.12 -21.56
CA GLU A 134 5.96 -24.56 -20.58
C GLU A 134 5.37 -25.46 -19.47
N TRP A 135 4.07 -25.34 -19.17
CA TRP A 135 3.40 -26.23 -18.21
C TRP A 135 3.26 -27.65 -18.74
N ILE A 136 3.05 -27.80 -20.05
CA ILE A 136 2.98 -29.10 -20.73
C ILE A 136 4.37 -29.76 -20.74
N GLU A 137 5.42 -28.99 -21.01
CA GLU A 137 6.80 -29.48 -20.97
C GLU A 137 7.19 -29.92 -19.55
N LEU A 138 6.93 -29.10 -18.53
CA LEU A 138 7.23 -29.43 -17.14
C LEU A 138 6.50 -30.70 -16.68
N ARG A 139 5.22 -30.83 -17.01
CA ARG A 139 4.45 -32.05 -16.71
C ARG A 139 5.04 -33.28 -17.41
N THR A 140 5.50 -33.13 -18.65
CA THR A 140 6.10 -34.22 -19.40
C THR A 140 7.42 -34.67 -18.76
N VAL A 141 8.29 -33.73 -18.40
CA VAL A 141 9.56 -34.00 -17.71
C VAL A 141 9.34 -34.69 -16.35
N ILE A 142 8.37 -34.21 -15.55
CA ILE A 142 8.05 -34.82 -14.25
C ILE A 142 7.54 -36.25 -14.42
N ILE A 143 6.66 -36.50 -15.39
CA ILE A 143 6.10 -37.85 -15.62
C ILE A 143 7.18 -38.80 -16.15
N GLN A 144 8.06 -38.33 -17.04
CA GLN A 144 9.18 -39.12 -17.58
C GLN A 144 10.21 -39.46 -16.51
N ALA A 145 10.53 -38.51 -15.62
CA ALA A 145 11.45 -38.75 -14.50
C ALA A 145 10.93 -39.83 -13.52
N LEU A 146 9.64 -40.13 -13.54
CA LEU A 146 8.99 -41.13 -12.71
C LEU A 146 8.77 -42.47 -13.42
N ASP A 147 9.32 -42.67 -14.62
CA ASP A 147 9.12 -43.90 -15.40
C ASP A 147 9.61 -45.15 -14.65
N ASP A 148 10.71 -45.04 -13.91
CA ASP A 148 11.26 -46.13 -13.09
C ASP A 148 10.50 -46.36 -11.77
N PHE A 149 9.53 -45.50 -11.43
CA PHE A 149 8.76 -45.53 -10.18
C PHE A 149 7.24 -45.52 -10.45
N PRO A 150 6.66 -46.65 -10.91
CA PRO A 150 5.29 -46.72 -11.41
C PRO A 150 4.22 -46.35 -10.38
N GLU A 151 4.44 -46.66 -9.10
CA GLU A 151 3.53 -46.28 -8.00
C GLU A 151 3.51 -44.76 -7.77
N ALA A 152 4.69 -44.13 -7.76
CA ALA A 152 4.82 -42.67 -7.61
C ALA A 152 4.25 -41.93 -8.82
N LYS A 153 4.49 -42.44 -10.03
CA LYS A 153 3.91 -41.93 -11.28
C LYS A 153 2.38 -41.94 -11.25
N GLY A 154 1.79 -43.04 -10.77
CA GLY A 154 0.34 -43.16 -10.61
C GLY A 154 -0.25 -42.15 -9.64
N ALA A 155 0.40 -41.93 -8.49
CA ALA A 155 -0.03 -40.95 -7.49
C ALA A 155 -0.03 -39.51 -8.05
N VAL A 156 1.02 -39.13 -8.79
CA VAL A 156 1.14 -37.80 -9.40
C VAL A 156 0.11 -37.59 -10.50
N ILE A 157 -0.12 -38.57 -11.37
CA ILE A 157 -1.13 -38.49 -12.44
C ILE A 157 -2.54 -38.30 -11.85
N ASN A 158 -2.88 -39.03 -10.79
CA ASN A 158 -4.17 -38.92 -10.12
C ASN A 158 -4.36 -37.56 -9.45
N ALA A 159 -3.31 -37.03 -8.80
CA ALA A 159 -3.34 -35.70 -8.18
C ALA A 159 -3.54 -34.58 -9.23
N ILE A 160 -2.95 -34.71 -10.42
CA ILE A 160 -3.07 -33.73 -11.51
C ILE A 160 -4.44 -33.80 -12.21
N ARG A 161 -5.06 -34.99 -12.32
CA ARG A 161 -6.39 -35.14 -12.97
C ARG A 161 -7.57 -34.65 -12.12
N ASN A 162 -7.41 -34.60 -10.80
CA ASN A 162 -8.47 -34.22 -9.86
C ASN A 162 -8.46 -32.71 -9.50
N ARG A 163 -7.85 -31.87 -10.32
CA ARG A 163 -7.89 -30.40 -10.23
C ARG A 163 -8.26 -29.82 -11.59
#